data_AF-A0A8T3XG09-F1
#
_entry.id   AF-A0A8T3XG09-F1
#
_cell.length_a   1.000
_cell.length_b   1.000
_cell.length_c   1.000
_cell.angle_alpha   90.00
_cell.angle_beta   90.00
_cell.angle_gamma   90.00
#
_symmetry.space_group_name_H-M   'P 1'
#
loop_
_entity.id
_entity.type
_entity.pdbx_description
1 polymer ?
#
loop_
_entity_poly.entity_id
_entity_poly.type
_entity_poly.pdbx_seq_one_letter_code
_entity_poly.pdbx_strand_id
1 'polypeptide(L)'
;MKKGIELSLNFLVIIIIALVIFGFGIRFIYKLTSEADKLGSVTTEELDEKIGNLFCQNAEKVCMPISKKTIQKGKFGVMGIKITNILDKKQDFSIQINPSSPAGYTKNNDAIQPSEINKENKIKLKYRQSPISIEKNGEEIIGIGIEIPKNAKSGTYIFNVDVGYGTESYGETNKFYVEVP
;
A
#
# COMPACT_ATOMS: atom_id res chain seq x y z
N MET A 1 -71.69 18.20 18.23
CA MET A 1 -70.36 18.34 18.88
C MET A 1 -69.49 17.09 18.77
N LYS A 2 -70.00 15.86 18.90
CA LYS A 2 -69.17 14.62 18.83
C LYS A 2 -68.42 14.41 17.51
N LYS A 3 -69.04 14.73 16.35
CA LYS A 3 -68.40 14.59 15.01
C LYS A 3 -67.22 15.55 14.75
N GLY A 4 -67.19 16.72 15.38
CA GLY A 4 -66.09 17.69 15.20
C GLY A 4 -64.83 17.27 15.96
N ILE A 5 -65.01 16.69 17.15
CA ILE A 5 -63.93 16.17 17.97
C ILE A 5 -63.27 14.95 17.31
N GLU A 6 -64.05 14.08 16.67
CA GLU A 6 -63.55 12.90 15.97
C GLU A 6 -62.71 13.25 14.73
N LEU A 7 -63.10 14.30 13.99
CA LEU A 7 -62.33 14.80 12.85
C LEU A 7 -60.99 15.42 13.28
N SER A 8 -60.99 16.20 14.37
CA SER A 8 -59.79 16.79 14.95
C SER A 8 -58.83 15.75 15.54
N LEU A 9 -59.36 14.66 16.11
CA LEU A 9 -58.56 13.57 16.66
C LEU A 9 -57.79 12.82 15.55
N ASN A 10 -58.48 12.47 14.46
CA ASN A 10 -57.83 11.80 13.31
C ASN A 10 -56.76 12.68 12.68
N PHE A 11 -57.01 13.99 12.57
CA PHE A 11 -56.00 14.93 12.05
C PHE A 11 -54.77 15.03 12.97
N LEU A 12 -54.98 15.08 14.29
CA LEU A 12 -53.90 15.11 15.28
C LEU A 12 -53.03 13.85 15.21
N VAL A 13 -53.65 12.67 15.09
CA VAL A 13 -52.93 11.39 14.98
C VAL A 13 -52.05 11.35 13.73
N ILE A 14 -52.55 11.83 12.59
CA ILE A 14 -51.78 11.89 11.34
C ILE A 14 -50.57 12.81 11.48
N ILE A 15 -50.72 13.96 12.14
CA ILE A 15 -49.60 14.89 12.39
C ILE A 15 -48.53 14.22 13.27
N ILE A 16 -48.93 13.53 14.33
CA ILE A 16 -47.99 12.84 15.22
C ILE A 16 -47.22 11.76 14.46
N ILE A 17 -47.91 10.96 13.64
CA ILE A 17 -47.27 9.92 12.82
C ILE A 17 -46.30 10.54 11.80
N ALA A 18 -46.69 11.63 11.14
CA ALA A 18 -45.85 12.32 10.17
C ALA A 18 -44.56 12.87 10.82
N LEU A 19 -44.66 13.46 12.02
CA LEU A 19 -43.50 13.96 12.76
C LEU A 19 -42.54 12.83 13.17
N VAL A 20 -43.08 11.68 13.58
CA VAL A 20 -42.28 10.50 13.95
C VAL A 20 -41.54 9.95 12.72
N ILE A 21 -42.24 9.78 11.59
CA ILE A 21 -41.63 9.30 10.34
C ILE A 21 -40.56 10.28 9.85
N PHE A 22 -40.85 11.58 9.90
CA PHE A 22 -39.90 12.62 9.51
C PHE A 22 -38.65 12.64 10.40
N GLY A 23 -38.82 12.48 11.72
CA GLY A 23 -37.70 12.36 12.66
C GLY A 23 -36.83 11.13 12.39
N PHE A 24 -37.45 9.98 12.06
CA PHE A 24 -36.70 8.79 11.64
C PHE A 24 -35.97 9.00 10.30
N GLY A 25 -36.60 9.65 9.34
CA GLY A 25 -36.00 9.98 8.04
C GLY A 25 -34.75 10.85 8.18
N ILE A 26 -34.83 11.92 8.97
CA ILE A 26 -33.69 12.80 9.27
C ILE A 26 -32.55 12.02 9.93
N ARG A 27 -32.85 11.22 10.96
CA ARG A 27 -31.84 10.40 11.65
C ARG A 27 -31.17 9.40 10.72
N PHE A 28 -31.93 8.80 9.82
CA PHE A 28 -31.43 7.85 8.83
C PHE A 28 -30.48 8.53 7.82
N ILE A 29 -30.86 9.70 7.29
CA ILE A 29 -30.01 10.49 6.38
C ILE A 29 -28.71 10.90 7.07
N TYR A 30 -28.75 11.42 8.29
CA TYR A 30 -27.53 11.76 9.04
C TYR A 30 -26.61 10.56 9.25
N LYS A 31 -27.18 9.38 9.51
CA LYS A 31 -26.39 8.16 9.63
C LYS A 31 -25.72 7.80 8.30
N LEU A 32 -26.45 7.82 7.19
CA LEU A 32 -25.90 7.55 5.85
C LEU A 32 -24.79 8.52 5.47
N THR A 33 -24.97 9.83 5.68
CA THR A 33 -23.94 10.82 5.36
C THR A 33 -22.70 10.63 6.25
N SER A 34 -22.88 10.36 7.54
CA SER A 34 -21.75 10.09 8.45
C SER A 34 -20.97 8.81 8.12
N GLU A 35 -21.63 7.82 7.52
CA GLU A 35 -20.99 6.59 7.03
C GLU A 35 -20.31 6.84 5.67
N ALA A 36 -20.94 7.63 4.79
CA ALA A 36 -20.36 8.03 3.51
C ALA A 36 -19.09 8.87 3.67
N ASP A 37 -19.06 9.80 4.64
CA ASP A 37 -17.84 10.57 4.97
C ASP A 37 -16.71 9.68 5.49
N LYS A 38 -17.04 8.61 6.23
CA LYS A 38 -16.07 7.58 6.65
C LYS A 38 -15.58 6.71 5.49
N LEU A 39 -16.40 6.50 4.46
CA LEU A 39 -15.99 5.83 3.23
C LEU A 39 -15.16 6.74 2.31
N GLY A 40 -15.40 8.04 2.32
CA GLY A 40 -14.62 9.04 1.57
C GLY A 40 -13.21 9.28 2.14
N SER A 41 -12.97 8.92 3.40
CA SER A 41 -11.66 9.00 4.05
C SER A 41 -10.85 7.70 4.02
N VAL A 42 -11.37 6.62 3.42
CA VAL A 42 -10.53 5.47 3.03
C VAL A 42 -9.75 5.94 1.81
N THR A 43 -8.60 6.57 2.06
CA THR A 43 -7.75 7.07 0.99
C THR A 43 -7.28 5.91 0.12
N THR A 44 -7.05 6.19 -1.16
CA THR A 44 -6.50 5.24 -2.13
C THR A 44 -5.24 4.53 -1.61
N GLU A 45 -4.48 5.14 -0.69
CA GLU A 45 -3.32 4.52 -0.06
C GLU A 45 -3.66 3.33 0.85
N GLU A 46 -4.75 3.40 1.63
CA GLU A 46 -5.20 2.27 2.47
C GLU A 46 -5.85 1.17 1.63
N LEU A 47 -6.46 1.54 0.50
CA LEU A 47 -6.99 0.59 -0.47
C LEU A 47 -5.85 -0.17 -1.16
N ASP A 48 -4.78 0.53 -1.56
CA ASP A 48 -3.57 -0.06 -2.16
C ASP A 48 -2.84 -0.99 -1.17
N GLU A 49 -2.79 -0.65 0.12
CA GLU A 49 -2.20 -1.53 1.14
C GLU A 49 -3.00 -2.83 1.31
N LYS A 50 -4.34 -2.74 1.35
CA LYS A 50 -5.22 -3.91 1.50
C LYS A 50 -5.29 -4.75 0.22
N ILE A 51 -5.22 -4.11 -0.95
CA ILE A 51 -5.19 -4.78 -2.25
C ILE A 51 -3.83 -5.43 -2.49
N GLY A 52 -2.71 -4.80 -2.12
CA GLY A 52 -1.37 -5.36 -2.25
C GLY A 52 -1.21 -6.72 -1.54
N ASN A 53 -1.80 -6.85 -0.34
CA ASN A 53 -1.77 -8.10 0.42
C ASN A 53 -2.60 -9.24 -0.21
N LEU A 54 -3.55 -8.93 -1.11
CA LEU A 54 -4.34 -9.93 -1.84
C LEU A 54 -3.65 -10.43 -3.12
N PHE A 55 -2.62 -9.72 -3.61
CA PHE A 55 -1.93 -10.06 -4.86
C PHE A 55 -0.87 -11.13 -4.72
N CYS A 56 -0.27 -11.29 -3.53
CA CYS A 56 0.70 -12.35 -3.28
C CYS A 56 0.01 -13.72 -3.11
N GLN A 57 -0.37 -14.36 -4.21
CA GLN A 57 -0.93 -15.71 -4.19
C GLN A 57 0.08 -16.69 -3.55
N ASN A 58 -0.43 -17.69 -2.81
CA ASN A 58 0.37 -18.62 -2.00
C ASN A 58 1.43 -19.45 -2.78
N ALA A 59 1.47 -19.37 -4.11
CA ALA A 59 2.41 -20.09 -4.96
C ALA A 59 3.63 -19.26 -5.40
N GLU A 60 3.65 -17.95 -5.15
CA GLU A 60 4.79 -17.12 -5.53
C GLU A 60 5.96 -17.30 -4.54
N LYS A 61 7.11 -17.71 -5.08
CA LYS A 61 8.38 -17.84 -4.34
C LYS A 61 8.82 -16.53 -3.69
N VAL A 62 8.61 -15.43 -4.42
CA VAL A 62 8.98 -14.07 -4.03
C VAL A 62 7.86 -13.16 -4.50
N CYS A 63 7.30 -12.36 -3.60
CA CYS A 63 6.25 -11.40 -3.92
C CYS A 63 6.54 -10.04 -3.29
N MET A 64 6.18 -8.97 -4.00
CA MET A 64 6.28 -7.61 -3.49
C MET A 64 4.91 -6.91 -3.64
N PRO A 65 4.08 -6.88 -2.59
CA PRO A 65 2.69 -6.45 -2.67
C PRO A 65 2.54 -4.99 -3.12
N ILE A 66 3.50 -4.15 -2.74
CA ILE A 66 3.59 -2.75 -3.13
C ILE A 66 4.86 -2.57 -3.94
N SER A 67 4.73 -2.55 -5.26
CA SER A 67 5.84 -2.32 -6.17
C SER A 67 6.11 -0.84 -6.44
N LYS A 68 5.24 0.07 -5.98
CA LYS A 68 5.38 1.51 -6.23
C LYS A 68 5.10 2.31 -4.97
N LYS A 69 5.97 3.26 -4.65
CA LYS A 69 5.79 4.15 -3.49
C LYS A 69 6.26 5.58 -3.77
N THR A 70 5.42 6.55 -3.44
CA THR A 70 5.78 7.97 -3.49
C THR A 70 6.41 8.39 -2.17
N ILE A 71 7.62 8.94 -2.22
CA ILE A 71 8.38 9.38 -1.03
C ILE A 71 8.90 10.79 -1.27
N GLN A 72 8.52 11.71 -0.38
CA GLN A 72 8.97 13.10 -0.46
C GLN A 72 10.48 13.23 -0.20
N LYS A 73 11.09 14.28 -0.75
CA LYS A 73 12.50 14.62 -0.51
C LYS A 73 12.77 14.83 0.99
N GLY A 74 13.84 14.22 1.49
CA GLY A 74 14.20 14.26 2.91
C GLY A 74 13.33 13.38 3.81
N LYS A 75 12.46 12.53 3.24
CA LYS A 75 11.64 11.58 3.99
C LYS A 75 12.15 10.16 3.81
N PHE A 76 11.63 9.30 4.67
CA PHE A 76 11.88 7.87 4.70
C PHE A 76 10.58 7.13 4.38
N GLY A 77 10.68 6.07 3.59
CA GLY A 77 9.58 5.13 3.33
C GLY A 77 10.05 3.70 3.52
N VAL A 78 9.10 2.78 3.66
CA VAL A 78 9.36 1.33 3.77
C VAL A 78 8.49 0.61 2.75
N MET A 79 9.04 -0.42 2.11
CA MET A 79 8.30 -1.41 1.33
C MET A 79 8.62 -2.81 1.83
N GLY A 80 7.71 -3.76 1.61
CA GLY A 80 7.88 -5.15 2.03
C GLY A 80 8.12 -6.06 0.84
N ILE A 81 9.02 -7.03 1.01
CA ILE A 81 9.17 -8.18 0.12
C ILE A 81 8.87 -9.46 0.92
N LYS A 82 7.98 -10.29 0.40
CA LYS A 82 7.65 -11.61 0.95
C LYS A 82 8.46 -12.68 0.23
N ILE A 83 9.09 -13.56 1.00
CA ILE A 83 9.81 -14.73 0.49
C ILE A 83 9.12 -15.97 1.05
N THR A 84 8.67 -16.86 0.18
CA THR A 84 7.99 -18.11 0.54
C THR A 84 8.91 -19.28 0.21
N ASN A 85 9.34 -20.04 1.22
CA ASN A 85 10.20 -21.19 0.99
C ASN A 85 9.41 -22.43 0.54
N ILE A 86 9.29 -22.60 -0.78
CA ILE A 86 8.67 -23.79 -1.40
C ILE A 86 9.64 -24.97 -1.60
N LEU A 87 10.88 -24.89 -1.09
CA LEU A 87 11.85 -25.98 -1.19
C LEU A 87 11.56 -27.05 -0.13
N ASP A 88 12.05 -28.26 -0.35
CA ASP A 88 11.78 -29.40 0.53
C ASP A 88 12.50 -29.39 1.88
N LYS A 89 13.23 -28.32 2.19
CA LYS A 89 14.01 -28.18 3.43
C LYS A 89 14.09 -26.72 3.87
N LYS A 90 14.53 -26.52 5.11
CA LYS A 90 15.00 -25.22 5.60
C LYS A 90 16.10 -24.68 4.69
N GLN A 91 15.98 -23.41 4.30
CA GLN A 91 16.93 -22.78 3.38
C GLN A 91 17.22 -21.34 3.81
N ASP A 92 18.47 -20.93 3.60
CA ASP A 92 18.92 -19.57 3.78
C ASP A 92 18.80 -18.79 2.46
N PHE A 93 18.18 -17.62 2.54
CA PHE A 93 17.95 -16.70 1.42
C PHE A 93 18.72 -15.40 1.61
N SER A 94 19.27 -14.86 0.54
CA SER A 94 19.91 -13.55 0.48
C SER A 94 19.16 -12.62 -0.47
N ILE A 95 19.13 -11.33 -0.15
CA ILE A 95 18.44 -10.31 -0.94
C ILE A 95 19.50 -9.36 -1.50
N GLN A 96 19.41 -9.09 -2.79
CA GLN A 96 20.25 -8.10 -3.47
C GLN A 96 19.34 -7.06 -4.12
N ILE A 97 19.62 -5.79 -3.86
CA ILE A 97 18.87 -4.68 -4.45
C ILE A 97 19.82 -3.81 -5.24
N ASN A 98 19.61 -3.73 -6.54
CA ASN A 98 20.45 -2.99 -7.46
C ASN A 98 19.61 -1.97 -8.26
N PRO A 99 20.12 -0.76 -8.54
CA PRO A 99 19.47 0.13 -9.48
C PRO A 99 19.31 -0.54 -10.86
N SER A 100 18.17 -0.32 -11.51
CA SER A 100 18.00 -0.74 -12.91
C SER A 100 18.90 0.09 -13.84
N SER A 101 19.03 -0.30 -15.11
CA SER A 101 19.78 0.47 -16.12
C SER A 101 18.88 0.78 -17.33
N PRO A 102 18.33 2.00 -17.46
CA PRO A 102 18.55 3.18 -16.61
C PRO A 102 17.91 3.03 -15.22
N ALA A 103 18.44 3.78 -14.25
CA ALA A 103 18.03 3.70 -12.85
C ALA A 103 16.77 4.51 -12.54
N GLY A 104 16.21 5.17 -13.54
CA GLY A 104 14.99 5.96 -13.43
C GLY A 104 14.87 7.00 -14.52
N TYR A 105 13.83 7.83 -14.42
CA TYR A 105 13.57 8.94 -15.32
C TYR A 105 13.12 10.17 -14.52
N THR A 106 13.57 11.36 -14.89
CA THR A 106 13.08 12.63 -14.33
C THR A 106 11.69 12.95 -14.87
N LYS A 107 11.02 13.97 -14.30
CA LYS A 107 9.75 14.51 -14.85
C LYS A 107 9.86 14.99 -16.30
N ASN A 108 11.06 15.37 -16.74
CA ASN A 108 11.35 15.80 -18.10
C ASN A 108 11.74 14.64 -19.03
N ASN A 109 11.60 13.39 -18.56
CA ASN A 109 11.98 12.17 -19.27
C ASN A 109 13.51 11.99 -19.47
N ASP A 110 14.34 12.68 -18.68
CA ASP A 110 15.79 12.47 -18.69
C ASP A 110 16.13 11.19 -17.94
N ALA A 111 16.96 10.33 -18.53
CA ALA A 111 17.40 9.09 -17.88
C ALA A 111 18.30 9.38 -16.67
N ILE A 112 17.99 8.75 -15.54
CA ILE A 112 18.82 8.74 -14.33
C ILE A 112 19.75 7.53 -14.42
N GLN A 113 21.06 7.74 -14.37
CA GLN A 113 22.03 6.65 -14.48
C GLN A 113 22.22 5.90 -13.14
N PRO A 114 22.58 4.60 -13.13
CA PRO A 114 22.89 3.87 -11.90
C PRO A 114 24.00 4.52 -11.06
N SER A 115 25.01 5.08 -11.74
CA SER A 115 26.08 5.85 -11.10
C SER A 115 25.56 7.11 -10.40
N GLU A 116 24.37 7.62 -10.78
CA GLU A 116 23.63 8.69 -10.14
C GLU A 116 22.85 8.25 -8.89
N ILE A 117 22.86 6.97 -8.51
CA ILE A 117 22.28 6.46 -7.27
C ILE A 117 23.35 5.96 -6.29
N ASN A 118 24.48 5.44 -6.78
CA ASN A 118 25.51 4.80 -5.93
C ASN A 118 26.57 5.74 -5.30
N LYS A 119 26.33 7.07 -5.15
CA LYS A 119 27.28 8.01 -4.48
C LYS A 119 26.73 8.47 -3.12
N GLU A 120 27.60 8.97 -2.25
CA GLU A 120 27.34 9.26 -0.82
C GLU A 120 26.13 10.18 -0.48
N ASN A 121 25.63 10.97 -1.45
CA ASN A 121 24.49 11.90 -1.27
C ASN A 121 23.21 11.48 -2.04
N LYS A 122 22.95 10.18 -2.18
CA LYS A 122 21.83 9.64 -2.99
C LYS A 122 20.90 8.76 -2.18
N ILE A 123 19.85 8.25 -2.84
CA ILE A 123 18.83 7.38 -2.25
C ILE A 123 19.50 6.23 -1.52
N LYS A 124 19.28 6.13 -0.20
CA LYS A 124 19.87 5.09 0.63
C LYS A 124 18.85 3.98 0.85
N LEU A 125 19.27 2.76 0.58
CA LEU A 125 18.48 1.56 0.86
C LEU A 125 18.98 0.91 2.14
N LYS A 126 18.07 0.59 3.05
CA LYS A 126 18.34 -0.11 4.30
C LYS A 126 17.51 -1.38 4.32
N TYR A 127 18.17 -2.53 4.25
CA TYR A 127 17.53 -3.84 4.30
C TYR A 127 18.46 -4.84 4.97
N ARG A 128 17.92 -6.01 5.32
CA ARG A 128 18.68 -7.08 5.99
C ARG A 128 19.70 -7.68 5.03
N GLN A 129 21.00 -7.50 5.34
CA GLN A 129 22.12 -8.00 4.54
C GLN A 129 22.52 -9.44 4.91
N SER A 130 22.19 -9.88 6.12
CA SER A 130 22.45 -11.25 6.57
C SER A 130 21.48 -12.23 5.91
N PRO A 131 21.89 -13.46 5.59
CA PRO A 131 20.97 -14.50 5.14
C PRO A 131 19.79 -14.70 6.10
N ILE A 132 18.62 -14.98 5.54
CA ILE A 132 17.37 -15.24 6.27
C ILE A 132 17.06 -16.72 6.15
N SER A 133 17.01 -17.40 7.28
CA SER A 133 16.69 -18.82 7.33
C SER A 133 15.19 -19.02 7.43
N ILE A 134 14.58 -19.69 6.45
CA ILE A 134 13.14 -19.93 6.38
C ILE A 134 12.91 -21.44 6.37
N GLU A 135 12.04 -21.93 7.26
CA GLU A 135 11.64 -23.34 7.31
C GLU A 135 10.90 -23.77 6.03
N LYS A 136 10.81 -25.09 5.77
CA LYS A 136 10.01 -25.61 4.64
C LYS A 136 8.57 -25.10 4.74
N ASN A 137 8.03 -24.61 3.63
CA ASN A 137 6.70 -23.99 3.53
C ASN A 137 6.50 -22.77 4.43
N GLY A 138 7.58 -22.23 5.02
CA GLY A 138 7.56 -21.00 5.79
C GLY A 138 7.59 -19.77 4.87
N GLU A 139 7.16 -18.64 5.41
CA GLU A 139 7.24 -17.35 4.76
C GLU A 139 7.86 -16.31 5.69
N GLU A 140 8.59 -15.35 5.11
CA GLU A 140 9.15 -14.21 5.84
C GLU A 140 8.92 -12.93 5.03
N ILE A 141 8.61 -11.84 5.74
CA ILE A 141 8.42 -10.51 5.16
C ILE A 141 9.57 -9.62 5.58
N ILE A 142 10.31 -9.11 4.60
CA ILE A 142 11.47 -8.26 4.82
C ILE A 142 11.14 -6.82 4.44
N GLY A 143 11.39 -5.90 5.37
CA GLY A 143 11.29 -4.47 5.13
C GLY A 143 12.51 -3.91 4.40
N ILE A 144 12.26 -3.17 3.32
CA ILE A 144 13.23 -2.38 2.57
C ILE A 144 12.95 -0.92 2.89
N GLY A 145 13.80 -0.34 3.72
CA GLY A 145 13.80 1.08 4.05
C GLY A 145 14.44 1.91 2.93
N ILE A 146 13.80 3.00 2.55
CA ILE A 146 14.20 3.88 1.46
C ILE A 146 14.29 5.30 2.02
N GLU A 147 15.49 5.88 2.01
CA GLU A 147 15.74 7.23 2.46
C GLU A 147 16.03 8.13 1.26
N ILE A 148 15.16 9.12 1.02
CA ILE A 148 15.32 10.08 -0.07
C ILE A 148 16.05 11.31 0.44
N PRO A 149 17.23 11.66 -0.11
CA PRO A 149 17.93 12.87 0.32
C PRO A 149 17.20 14.14 -0.16
N LYS A 150 17.40 15.26 0.55
CA LYS A 150 16.71 16.53 0.24
C LYS A 150 17.01 17.08 -1.16
N ASN A 151 18.19 16.75 -1.70
CA ASN A 151 18.66 17.17 -3.01
C ASN A 151 18.39 16.13 -4.12
N ALA A 152 17.58 15.09 -3.87
CA ALA A 152 17.21 14.12 -4.89
C ALA A 152 16.50 14.82 -6.08
N LYS A 153 16.80 14.35 -7.29
CA LYS A 153 16.08 14.79 -8.49
C LYS A 153 14.63 14.31 -8.40
N SER A 154 13.70 15.12 -8.86
CA SER A 154 12.30 14.68 -8.97
C SER A 154 12.16 13.74 -10.17
N GLY A 155 11.46 12.63 -9.98
CA GLY A 155 11.36 11.57 -10.97
C GLY A 155 11.01 10.22 -10.36
N THR A 156 11.02 9.19 -11.20
CA THR A 156 10.75 7.81 -10.82
C THR A 156 12.05 7.04 -10.85
N TYR A 157 12.43 6.45 -9.72
CA TYR A 157 13.60 5.61 -9.56
C TYR A 157 13.21 4.14 -9.60
N ILE A 158 13.99 3.31 -10.30
CA ILE A 158 13.68 1.91 -10.56
C ILE A 158 14.78 1.04 -9.94
N PHE A 159 14.37 0.10 -9.09
CA PHE A 159 15.26 -0.86 -8.44
C PHE A 159 14.85 -2.28 -8.78
N ASN A 160 15.84 -3.11 -9.05
CA ASN A 160 15.72 -4.55 -9.22
C ASN A 160 16.00 -5.22 -7.87
N VAL A 161 15.16 -6.17 -7.49
CA VAL A 161 15.28 -6.98 -6.27
C VAL A 161 15.41 -8.44 -6.68
N ASP A 162 16.55 -9.00 -6.35
CA ASP A 162 16.90 -10.39 -6.62
C ASP A 162 16.99 -11.13 -5.29
N VAL A 163 16.32 -12.28 -5.20
CA VAL A 163 16.40 -13.18 -4.05
C VAL A 163 17.16 -14.43 -4.48
N GLY A 164 18.25 -14.74 -3.80
CA GLY A 164 19.09 -15.89 -4.10
C GLY A 164 19.23 -16.84 -2.92
N TYR A 165 19.60 -18.09 -3.19
CA TYR A 165 20.00 -19.07 -2.18
C TYR A 165 21.28 -19.76 -2.67
N GLY A 166 22.33 -19.78 -1.84
CA GLY A 166 23.66 -20.22 -2.29
C GLY A 166 24.15 -19.38 -3.47
N THR A 167 24.36 -20.01 -4.62
CA THR A 167 24.80 -19.36 -5.88
C THR A 167 23.67 -19.20 -6.90
N GLU A 168 22.45 -19.61 -6.57
CA GLU A 168 21.32 -19.67 -7.50
C GLU A 168 20.31 -18.56 -7.21
N SER A 169 19.64 -18.08 -8.27
CA SER A 169 18.46 -17.21 -8.11
C SER A 169 17.28 -18.06 -7.67
N TYR A 170 16.56 -17.58 -6.65
CA TYR A 170 15.40 -18.29 -6.12
C TYR A 170 14.15 -18.08 -6.98
N GLY A 171 13.97 -16.87 -7.47
CA GLY A 171 12.81 -16.46 -8.27
C GLY A 171 13.20 -15.48 -9.35
N GLU A 172 12.19 -14.87 -9.95
CA GLU A 172 12.38 -13.80 -10.93
C GLU A 172 12.78 -12.49 -10.25
N THR A 173 13.53 -11.66 -10.98
CA THR A 173 13.88 -10.31 -10.55
C THR A 173 12.61 -9.47 -10.42
N ASN A 174 12.30 -9.06 -9.20
CA ASN A 174 11.20 -8.16 -8.92
C ASN A 174 11.63 -6.71 -9.10
N LYS A 175 10.73 -5.82 -9.54
CA LYS A 175 11.04 -4.39 -9.69
C LYS A 175 10.17 -3.55 -8.78
N PHE A 176 10.78 -2.58 -8.11
CA PHE A 176 10.03 -1.52 -7.45
C PHE A 176 10.39 -0.14 -7.95
N TYR A 177 9.43 0.76 -7.78
CA TYR A 177 9.42 2.13 -8.25
C TYR A 177 9.30 3.07 -7.07
N VAL A 178 10.21 4.04 -6.99
CA VAL A 178 10.16 5.09 -5.99
C VAL A 178 9.92 6.41 -6.70
N GLU A 179 8.76 7.01 -6.46
CA GLU A 179 8.43 8.32 -7.02
C GLU A 179 8.84 9.43 -6.04
N VAL A 180 9.69 10.31 -6.53
CA VAL A 180 10.14 11.50 -5.81
C VAL A 180 9.49 12.73 -6.45
N PRO A 181 8.57 13.42 -5.75
CA PRO A 181 7.86 14.56 -6.30
C PRO A 181 8.77 15.78 -6.56
#